data_AF-A0AAU1J9I7-F1
#
_entry.id   AF-A0AAU1J9I7-F1
#
_cell.length_a   1.000
_cell.length_b   1.000
_cell.length_c   1.000
_cell.angle_alpha   90.00
_cell.angle_beta   90.00
_cell.angle_gamma   90.00
#
_symmetry.space_group_name_H-M   'P 1'
#
loop_
_entity.id
_entity.type
_entity.pdbx_description
1 polymer ?
#
loop_
_entity_poly.entity_id
_entity_poly.type
_entity_poly.pdbx_seq_one_letter_code
_entity_poly.pdbx_strand_id
1 'polypeptide(L)'
;MAIPPLFSTLLRTPSVFRFSGSPRHSGSDSPPEAPPVAAEADPTDRLHRLGKDLATSRAQTARWQRHADAYARERDSVERERAHLLAWLAALHPSSAVVSQAPAPAPDGAAGGQHFLSLMAGGRTLSWALAPRDAPLFQHVRRARDADTRAWRDAGEIEAQYAHIHRHTRMLALEDDVARVVEELRGNH
;
A
#
# COMPACT_ATOMS: atom_id res chain seq x y z
N MET A 1 9.65 14.83 18.71
CA MET A 1 9.92 13.46 18.21
C MET A 1 9.91 13.56 16.69
N ALA A 2 11.09 13.50 16.07
CA ALA A 2 11.34 13.91 14.69
C ALA A 2 11.18 12.74 13.71
N ILE A 3 10.52 13.01 12.58
CA ILE A 3 10.35 12.10 11.43
C ILE A 3 11.63 12.17 10.58
N PRO A 4 12.29 11.06 10.23
CA PRO A 4 13.39 11.10 9.26
C PRO A 4 12.87 10.93 7.82
N PRO A 5 13.52 11.57 6.82
CA PRO A 5 13.05 11.63 5.44
C PRO A 5 13.53 10.47 4.55
N LEU A 6 12.81 10.37 3.43
CA LEU A 6 12.97 9.54 2.23
C LEU A 6 14.42 9.33 1.75
N PHE A 7 14.74 8.11 1.30
CA PHE A 7 15.82 7.86 0.33
C PHE A 7 15.38 6.88 -0.76
N SER A 8 15.22 7.43 -1.97
CA SER A 8 15.40 6.72 -3.24
C SER A 8 16.86 6.27 -3.36
N THR A 9 17.11 5.02 -3.76
CA THR A 9 18.42 4.65 -4.31
C THR A 9 18.27 3.57 -5.39
N LEU A 10 18.37 4.07 -6.61
CA LEU A 10 18.82 3.50 -7.88
C LEU A 10 19.42 2.08 -7.84
N LEU A 11 18.82 1.19 -8.63
CA LEU A 11 19.37 -0.09 -9.08
C LEU A 11 20.60 0.18 -9.96
N ARG A 12 21.79 -0.19 -9.45
CA ARG A 12 23.05 -0.19 -10.20
C ARG A 12 23.31 -1.58 -10.75
N THR A 13 23.13 -1.74 -12.06
CA THR A 13 23.59 -2.90 -12.84
C THR A 13 25.12 -2.85 -13.01
N PRO A 14 25.85 -3.97 -12.92
CA PRO A 14 27.24 -4.01 -13.34
C PRO A 14 27.36 -4.31 -14.84
N SER A 15 28.06 -3.40 -15.53
CA SER A 15 28.45 -3.46 -16.93
C SER A 15 29.49 -4.57 -17.19
N VAL A 16 29.28 -5.31 -18.28
CA VAL A 16 30.22 -6.26 -18.89
C VAL A 16 31.46 -5.49 -19.38
N PHE A 17 32.66 -5.93 -19.03
CA PHE A 17 33.91 -5.40 -19.58
C PHE A 17 34.54 -6.39 -20.58
N ARG A 18 35.04 -5.79 -21.66
CA ARG A 18 35.55 -6.36 -22.91
C ARG A 18 36.95 -6.97 -22.77
N PHE A 19 37.19 -7.95 -23.64
CA PHE A 19 38.42 -8.69 -23.90
C PHE A 19 39.39 -7.89 -24.82
N SER A 20 40.70 -7.92 -24.56
CA SER A 20 41.76 -7.61 -25.56
C SER A 20 43.07 -8.34 -25.22
N GLY A 21 43.65 -9.04 -26.21
CA GLY A 21 44.82 -9.96 -26.10
C GLY A 21 46.20 -9.29 -25.97
N SER A 22 47.20 -9.97 -25.38
CA SER A 22 48.27 -10.85 -25.97
C SER A 22 49.64 -10.13 -26.04
N PRO A 23 50.81 -10.80 -26.19
CA PRO A 23 51.40 -11.89 -25.40
C PRO A 23 52.91 -11.68 -25.02
N ARG A 24 53.36 -12.45 -24.01
CA ARG A 24 54.72 -13.00 -23.71
C ARG A 24 55.98 -12.09 -23.76
N HIS A 25 56.67 -12.03 -22.61
CA HIS A 25 58.13 -12.15 -22.55
C HIS A 25 58.54 -13.09 -21.39
N SER A 26 59.38 -14.07 -21.72
CA SER A 26 60.05 -14.99 -20.79
C SER A 26 61.06 -14.28 -19.89
N GLY A 27 61.09 -14.67 -18.62
CA GLY A 27 62.15 -14.38 -17.65
C GLY A 27 62.05 -15.38 -16.50
N SER A 28 63.18 -15.98 -16.16
CA SER A 28 63.39 -17.18 -15.35
C SER A 28 63.12 -17.06 -13.85
N ASP A 29 62.77 -18.21 -13.26
CA ASP A 29 63.14 -18.73 -11.95
C ASP A 29 62.89 -17.90 -10.68
N SER A 30 61.71 -18.14 -10.10
CA SER A 30 61.58 -18.65 -8.72
C SER A 30 60.22 -19.34 -8.61
N PRO A 31 60.09 -20.53 -7.98
CA PRO A 31 58.76 -21.04 -7.65
C PRO A 31 58.08 -19.98 -6.76
N PRO A 32 56.83 -19.56 -7.04
CA PRO A 32 56.11 -18.77 -6.07
C PRO A 32 55.99 -19.66 -4.82
N GLU A 33 56.71 -19.27 -3.77
CA GLU A 33 56.50 -19.74 -2.41
C GLU A 33 55.00 -19.82 -2.22
N ALA A 34 54.50 -21.05 -2.06
CA ALA A 34 53.08 -21.29 -1.92
C ALA A 34 52.56 -20.32 -0.86
N PRO A 35 51.47 -19.56 -1.13
CA PRO A 35 50.91 -18.69 -0.10
C PRO A 35 50.75 -19.55 1.15
N PRO A 36 51.15 -19.07 2.35
CA PRO A 36 51.00 -19.84 3.57
C PRO A 36 49.56 -20.34 3.57
N VAL A 37 49.41 -21.66 3.50
CA VAL A 37 48.12 -22.35 3.42
C VAL A 37 47.26 -21.65 4.46
N ALA A 38 46.30 -20.84 4.01
CA ALA A 38 45.53 -19.99 4.88
C ALA A 38 44.97 -20.93 5.94
N ALA A 39 45.49 -20.83 7.17
CA ALA A 39 45.21 -21.79 8.24
C ALA A 39 43.72 -22.03 8.21
N GLU A 40 43.31 -23.27 7.86
CA GLU A 40 41.90 -23.61 7.75
C GLU A 40 41.26 -23.18 9.05
N ALA A 41 40.47 -22.10 8.99
CA ALA A 41 39.85 -21.56 10.18
C ALA A 41 39.16 -22.71 10.88
N ASP A 42 39.50 -22.93 12.16
CA ASP A 42 39.09 -24.09 12.93
C ASP A 42 37.61 -24.37 12.66
N PRO A 43 37.23 -25.59 12.26
CA PRO A 43 35.84 -25.93 11.98
C PRO A 43 34.90 -25.52 13.12
N THR A 44 35.37 -25.52 14.37
CA THR A 44 34.61 -25.02 15.53
C THR A 44 34.38 -23.51 15.49
N ASP A 45 35.38 -22.71 15.12
CA ASP A 45 35.26 -21.26 14.91
C ASP A 45 34.30 -20.92 13.77
N ARG A 46 34.28 -21.75 12.71
CA ARG A 46 33.32 -21.59 11.61
C ARG A 46 31.90 -21.89 12.07
N LEU A 47 31.68 -22.99 12.79
CA LEU A 47 30.36 -23.35 13.33
C LEU A 47 29.87 -22.31 14.34
N HIS A 48 30.76 -21.78 15.18
CA HIS A 48 30.43 -20.72 16.12
C HIS A 48 29.98 -19.44 15.40
N ARG A 49 30.72 -19.01 14.36
CA ARG A 49 30.32 -17.87 13.52
C ARG A 49 28.97 -18.08 12.85
N LEU A 50 28.75 -19.24 12.23
CA LEU A 50 27.47 -19.56 11.60
C LEU A 50 26.31 -19.57 12.60
N GLY A 51 26.53 -20.11 13.81
CA GLY A 51 25.54 -20.08 14.89
C GLY A 51 25.19 -18.65 15.31
N LYS A 52 26.18 -17.77 15.42
CA LYS A 52 26.00 -16.34 15.73
C LYS A 52 25.26 -15.61 14.61
N ASP A 53 25.60 -15.87 13.35
CA ASP A 53 24.95 -15.27 12.19
C ASP A 53 23.49 -15.72 12.08
N LEU A 54 23.22 -17.01 12.30
CA LEU A 54 21.86 -17.55 12.33
C LEU A 54 21.03 -16.94 13.46
N ALA A 55 21.60 -16.79 14.65
CA ALA A 55 20.93 -16.14 15.77
C ALA A 55 20.59 -14.67 15.44
N THR A 56 21.53 -13.96 14.82
CA THR A 56 21.35 -12.56 14.38
C THR A 56 20.27 -12.45 13.32
N SER A 57 20.28 -13.35 12.33
CA SER A 57 19.28 -13.42 11.27
C SER A 57 17.87 -13.68 11.84
N ARG A 58 17.74 -14.65 12.75
CA ARG A 58 16.46 -14.93 13.42
C ARG A 58 15.96 -13.75 14.24
N ALA A 59 16.85 -13.08 14.98
CA ALA A 59 16.50 -11.88 15.74
C ALA A 59 16.02 -10.74 14.82
N GLN A 60 16.63 -10.59 13.65
CA GLN A 60 16.23 -9.62 12.64
C GLN A 60 14.87 -9.95 12.03
N THR A 61 14.62 -11.20 11.63
CA THR A 61 13.30 -11.64 11.12
C THR A 61 12.20 -11.43 12.16
N ALA A 62 12.44 -11.82 13.41
CA ALA A 62 11.48 -11.60 14.49
C ALA A 62 11.18 -10.11 14.72
N ARG A 63 12.19 -9.24 14.56
CA ARG A 63 11.99 -7.79 14.64
C ARG A 63 11.12 -7.28 13.50
N TRP A 64 11.42 -7.67 12.25
CA TRP A 64 10.62 -7.27 11.09
C TRP A 64 9.19 -7.79 11.17
N GLN A 65 8.99 -9.02 11.64
CA GLN A 65 7.65 -9.57 11.84
C GLN A 65 6.85 -8.72 12.83
N ARG A 66 7.43 -8.36 13.97
CA ARG A 66 6.75 -7.49 14.95
C ARG A 66 6.37 -6.13 14.35
N HIS A 67 7.22 -5.55 13.51
CA HIS A 67 6.89 -4.31 12.80
C HIS A 67 5.75 -4.51 11.80
N ALA A 68 5.82 -5.58 10.98
CA ALA A 68 4.76 -5.90 10.03
C ALA A 68 3.40 -6.13 10.73
N ASP A 69 3.40 -6.86 11.85
CA ASP A 69 2.20 -7.09 12.66
C ASP A 69 1.65 -5.80 13.28
N ALA A 70 2.54 -4.90 13.73
CA ALA A 70 2.14 -3.60 14.25
C ALA A 70 1.48 -2.74 13.16
N TYR A 71 2.11 -2.64 11.98
CA TYR A 71 1.54 -1.93 10.84
C TYR A 71 0.22 -2.54 10.36
N ALA A 72 0.09 -3.87 10.36
CA ALA A 72 -1.16 -4.53 10.00
C ALA A 72 -2.30 -4.16 10.96
N ARG A 73 -2.03 -4.13 12.27
CA ARG A 73 -3.02 -3.71 13.28
C ARG A 73 -3.43 -2.24 13.12
N GLU A 74 -2.46 -1.36 12.91
CA GLU A 74 -2.74 0.08 12.68
C GLU A 74 -3.58 0.28 11.42
N ARG A 75 -3.21 -0.38 10.31
CA ARG A 75 -3.98 -0.34 9.07
C ARG A 75 -5.40 -0.88 9.25
N ASP A 76 -5.57 -2.03 9.92
CA ASP A 76 -6.88 -2.60 10.20
C ASP A 76 -7.76 -1.66 11.03
N SER A 77 -7.18 -0.93 12.00
CA SER A 77 -7.88 0.08 12.79
C SER A 77 -8.39 1.22 11.92
N VAL A 78 -7.53 1.77 11.05
CA VAL A 78 -7.88 2.86 10.13
C VAL A 78 -8.94 2.40 9.11
N GLU A 79 -8.81 1.19 8.57
CA GLU A 79 -9.79 0.62 7.66
C GLU A 79 -11.17 0.48 8.31
N ARG A 80 -11.22 0.06 9.58
CA ARG A 80 -12.47 -0.07 10.35
C ARG A 80 -13.11 1.29 10.62
N GLU A 81 -12.33 2.29 11.05
CA GLU A 81 -12.83 3.65 11.27
C GLU A 81 -13.43 4.22 9.98
N ARG A 82 -12.69 4.09 8.87
CA ARG A 82 -13.15 4.48 7.54
C ARG A 82 -14.45 3.78 7.15
N ALA A 83 -14.59 2.48 7.44
CA ALA A 83 -15.81 1.75 7.13
C ALA A 83 -17.04 2.30 7.89
N HIS A 84 -16.88 2.68 9.16
CA HIS A 84 -17.95 3.30 9.94
C HIS A 84 -18.34 4.67 9.40
N LEU A 85 -17.35 5.51 9.04
CA LEU A 85 -17.60 6.82 8.43
C LEU A 85 -18.32 6.68 7.08
N LEU A 86 -17.93 5.73 6.25
CA LEU A 86 -18.62 5.44 4.99
C LEU A 86 -20.04 4.94 5.21
N ALA A 87 -20.28 4.10 6.23
CA ALA A 87 -21.63 3.64 6.58
C ALA A 87 -22.52 4.80 7.03
N TRP A 88 -21.97 5.71 7.85
CA TRP A 88 -22.67 6.93 8.25
C TRP A 88 -22.98 7.85 7.06
N LEU A 89 -22.01 8.09 6.17
CA LEU A 89 -22.24 8.86 4.94
C LEU A 89 -23.30 8.22 4.03
N ALA A 90 -23.30 6.89 3.91
CA ALA A 90 -24.31 6.18 3.13
C ALA A 90 -25.72 6.34 3.73
N ALA A 91 -25.84 6.36 5.06
CA ALA A 91 -27.11 6.61 5.74
C ALA A 91 -27.63 8.05 5.53
N LEU A 92 -26.73 9.03 5.39
CA LEU A 92 -27.09 10.42 5.05
C LEU A 92 -27.50 10.61 3.58
N HIS A 93 -27.06 9.70 2.69
CA HIS A 93 -27.31 9.77 1.25
C HIS A 93 -27.97 8.49 0.70
N PRO A 94 -29.16 8.10 1.21
CA PRO A 94 -29.78 6.81 0.88
C PRO A 94 -30.13 6.66 -0.61
N SER A 95 -30.40 7.78 -1.30
CA SER A 95 -30.75 7.79 -2.73
C SER A 95 -29.56 7.52 -3.66
N SER A 96 -28.33 7.83 -3.23
CA SER A 96 -27.13 7.70 -4.05
C SER A 96 -26.22 6.54 -3.64
N ALA A 97 -26.40 6.00 -2.44
CA ALA A 97 -25.62 4.89 -1.92
C ALA A 97 -26.02 3.54 -2.53
N VAL A 98 -25.02 2.80 -3.01
CA VAL A 98 -25.19 1.44 -3.55
C VAL A 98 -24.04 0.56 -3.09
N VAL A 99 -24.35 -0.63 -2.57
CA VAL A 99 -23.36 -1.68 -2.36
C VAL A 99 -23.42 -2.66 -3.52
N SER A 100 -22.27 -2.99 -4.07
CA SER A 100 -22.11 -3.92 -5.18
C SER A 100 -21.06 -4.97 -4.82
N GLN A 101 -21.14 -6.12 -5.48
CA GLN A 101 -20.18 -7.20 -5.29
C GLN A 101 -19.38 -7.40 -6.57
N ALA A 102 -18.06 -7.55 -6.47
CA ALA A 102 -17.26 -8.03 -7.58
C ALA A 102 -17.70 -9.45 -7.97
N PRO A 103 -17.71 -9.77 -9.28
CA PRO A 103 -17.77 -11.16 -9.71
C PRO A 103 -16.64 -11.93 -9.05
N ALA A 104 -16.95 -13.08 -8.45
CA ALA A 104 -15.93 -13.95 -7.90
C ALA A 104 -14.99 -14.41 -9.03
N PRO A 105 -13.66 -14.45 -8.81
CA PRO A 105 -12.80 -15.19 -9.71
C PRO A 105 -13.27 -16.67 -9.75
N ALA A 106 -13.06 -17.32 -10.89
CA ALA A 106 -13.43 -18.71 -11.22
C ALA A 106 -13.02 -19.72 -10.11
N PRO A 107 -13.51 -20.98 -10.12
CA PRO A 107 -13.84 -21.80 -8.95
C PRO A 107 -12.68 -22.24 -8.04
N ASP A 108 -11.46 -21.77 -8.27
CA ASP A 108 -10.27 -22.14 -7.51
C ASP A 108 -10.04 -21.12 -6.38
N GLY A 109 -10.92 -21.20 -5.38
CA GLY A 109 -10.51 -21.02 -3.99
C GLY A 109 -10.22 -19.60 -3.48
N ALA A 110 -11.19 -18.69 -3.59
CA ALA A 110 -11.38 -17.64 -2.59
C ALA A 110 -12.85 -17.22 -2.55
N ALA A 111 -13.65 -17.91 -1.73
CA ALA A 111 -15.05 -17.60 -1.51
C ALA A 111 -15.18 -16.28 -0.73
N GLY A 112 -15.24 -15.18 -1.48
CA GLY A 112 -15.49 -13.85 -0.92
C GLY A 112 -15.44 -12.83 -2.04
N GLY A 113 -16.58 -12.62 -2.71
CA GLY A 113 -16.71 -11.49 -3.64
C GLY A 113 -16.37 -10.21 -2.90
N GLN A 114 -15.40 -9.45 -3.41
CA GLN A 114 -15.02 -8.17 -2.83
C GLN A 114 -16.23 -7.23 -2.92
N HIS A 115 -16.60 -6.60 -1.82
CA HIS A 115 -17.73 -5.67 -1.79
C HIS A 115 -17.24 -4.25 -2.05
N PHE A 116 -18.08 -3.45 -2.69
CA PHE A 116 -17.80 -2.05 -2.98
C PHE A 116 -18.99 -1.19 -2.59
N LEU A 117 -18.71 -0.09 -1.91
CA LEU A 117 -19.67 1.01 -1.77
C LEU A 117 -19.45 2.00 -2.90
N SER A 118 -20.51 2.40 -3.58
CA SER A 118 -20.54 3.51 -4.51
C SER A 118 -21.49 4.60 -4.01
N LEU A 119 -21.02 5.85 -4.03
CA LEU A 119 -21.81 7.05 -3.73
C LEU A 119 -21.68 8.05 -4.88
N MET A 120 -22.75 8.77 -5.18
CA MET A 120 -22.69 9.89 -6.13
C MET A 120 -22.49 11.20 -5.36
N ALA A 121 -21.45 11.96 -5.72
CA ALA A 121 -21.16 13.27 -5.15
C ALA A 121 -20.58 14.21 -6.22
N GLY A 122 -21.12 15.43 -6.33
CA GLY A 122 -20.70 16.40 -7.34
C GLY A 122 -20.80 15.87 -8.77
N GLY A 123 -21.85 15.09 -9.08
CA GLY A 123 -22.08 14.51 -10.41
C GLY A 123 -21.15 13.33 -10.78
N ARG A 124 -20.30 12.85 -9.87
CA ARG A 124 -19.38 11.73 -10.10
C ARG A 124 -19.66 10.58 -9.14
N THR A 125 -19.57 9.35 -9.63
CA THR A 125 -19.59 8.15 -8.78
C THR A 125 -18.22 7.97 -8.14
N LEU A 126 -18.20 7.85 -6.82
CA LEU A 126 -17.05 7.56 -5.99
C LEU A 126 -17.20 6.15 -5.44
N SER A 127 -16.14 5.35 -5.48
CA SER A 127 -16.20 3.95 -5.08
C SER A 127 -15.12 3.59 -4.09
N TRP A 128 -15.44 2.65 -3.21
CA TRP A 128 -14.55 2.20 -2.14
C TRP A 128 -14.69 0.70 -1.92
N ALA A 129 -13.56 0.00 -1.89
CA ALA A 129 -13.52 -1.38 -1.43
C ALA A 129 -13.91 -1.49 0.05
N LEU A 130 -14.69 -2.53 0.34
CA LEU A 130 -15.13 -2.92 1.67
C LEU A 130 -14.55 -4.29 2.01
N ALA A 131 -14.01 -4.43 3.22
CA ALA A 131 -13.65 -5.74 3.73
C ALA A 131 -14.94 -6.56 3.98
N PRO A 132 -14.93 -7.88 3.74
CA PRO A 132 -16.11 -8.73 3.95
C PRO A 132 -16.70 -8.62 5.37
N ARG A 133 -15.84 -8.47 6.39
CA ARG A 133 -16.22 -8.30 7.80
C ARG A 133 -17.06 -7.03 8.06
N ASP A 134 -16.88 -6.00 7.24
CA ASP A 134 -17.49 -4.68 7.42
C ASP A 134 -18.77 -4.51 6.55
N ALA A 135 -19.03 -5.45 5.63
CA ALA A 135 -20.22 -5.45 4.78
C ALA A 135 -21.57 -5.37 5.56
N PRO A 136 -21.73 -6.01 6.75
CA PRO A 136 -22.96 -5.88 7.53
C PRO A 136 -23.30 -4.45 7.97
N LEU A 137 -22.31 -3.55 8.10
CA LEU A 137 -22.56 -2.13 8.44
C LEU A 137 -23.46 -1.43 7.40
N PHE A 138 -23.45 -1.92 6.17
CA PHE A 138 -24.17 -1.34 5.04
C PHE A 138 -25.49 -2.05 4.73
N GLN A 139 -26.05 -2.80 5.68
CA GLN A 139 -27.33 -3.53 5.48
C GLN A 139 -28.50 -2.63 5.06
N HIS A 140 -28.44 -1.33 5.40
CA HIS A 140 -29.44 -0.33 5.06
C HIS A 140 -29.27 0.25 3.65
N VAL A 141 -28.15 -0.04 2.98
CA VAL A 141 -27.82 0.48 1.66
C VAL A 141 -28.36 -0.46 0.58
N ARG A 142 -28.93 0.12 -0.49
CA ARG A 142 -29.41 -0.64 -1.65
C ARG A 142 -28.29 -1.49 -2.24
N ARG A 143 -28.61 -2.75 -2.59
CA ARG A 143 -27.65 -3.67 -3.23
C ARG A 143 -27.85 -3.72 -4.75
N ALA A 144 -26.76 -3.65 -5.50
CA ALA A 144 -26.71 -3.89 -6.94
C ALA A 144 -25.94 -5.18 -7.23
N ARG A 145 -26.40 -5.93 -8.23
CA ARG A 145 -25.86 -7.25 -8.59
C ARG A 145 -24.53 -7.16 -9.35
N ASP A 146 -24.34 -6.08 -10.10
CA ASP A 146 -23.17 -5.86 -10.94
C ASP A 146 -22.54 -4.49 -10.61
N ALA A 147 -21.26 -4.49 -10.23
CA ALA A 147 -20.44 -3.29 -10.29
C ALA A 147 -19.54 -3.34 -11.51
N ASP A 148 -19.40 -2.18 -12.14
CA ASP A 148 -18.24 -1.93 -13.00
C ASP A 148 -17.01 -1.77 -12.09
N THR A 149 -16.44 -2.91 -11.69
CA THR A 149 -15.33 -3.00 -10.71
C THR A 149 -13.97 -2.63 -11.30
N ARG A 150 -13.93 -2.17 -12.56
CA ARG A 150 -12.67 -1.79 -13.21
C ARG A 150 -12.08 -0.52 -12.59
N ALA A 151 -12.93 0.41 -12.16
CA ALA A 151 -12.56 1.76 -11.73
C ALA A 151 -11.81 1.86 -10.38
N TRP A 152 -11.68 0.75 -9.62
CA TRP A 152 -10.98 0.75 -8.33
C TRP A 152 -9.54 0.21 -8.43
N ARG A 153 -9.17 -0.45 -9.54
CA ARG A 153 -7.87 -1.10 -9.68
C ARG A 153 -6.75 -0.17 -10.17
N ASP A 154 -7.07 1.01 -10.68
CA ASP A 154 -6.06 1.97 -11.12
C ASP A 154 -5.73 2.99 -10.02
N ALA A 155 -4.45 3.10 -9.68
CA ALA A 155 -3.95 4.11 -8.74
C ALA A 155 -4.23 5.53 -9.24
N GLY A 156 -4.21 5.76 -10.56
CA GLY A 156 -4.57 7.05 -11.16
C GLY A 156 -6.03 7.42 -10.92
N GLU A 157 -6.94 6.44 -10.96
CA GLU A 157 -8.36 6.65 -10.69
C GLU A 157 -8.63 6.96 -9.21
N ILE A 158 -7.88 6.32 -8.29
CA ILE A 158 -7.95 6.59 -6.85
C ILE A 158 -7.54 8.04 -6.56
N GLU A 159 -6.41 8.50 -7.09
CA GLU A 159 -5.96 9.89 -6.92
C GLU A 159 -6.95 10.90 -7.53
N ALA A 160 -7.46 10.60 -8.73
CA ALA A 160 -8.47 11.42 -9.38
C ALA A 160 -9.78 11.48 -8.57
N GLN A 161 -10.16 10.40 -7.89
CA GLN A 161 -11.30 10.35 -6.99
C GLN A 161 -11.08 11.26 -5.77
N TYR A 162 -9.92 11.19 -5.13
CA TYR A 162 -9.61 12.03 -3.96
C TYR A 162 -9.50 13.51 -4.31
N ALA A 163 -8.89 13.85 -5.45
CA ALA A 163 -8.86 15.22 -5.96
C ALA A 163 -10.28 15.77 -6.21
N HIS A 164 -11.18 14.93 -6.72
CA HIS A 164 -12.59 15.29 -6.89
C HIS A 164 -13.30 15.52 -5.56
N ILE A 165 -13.13 14.62 -4.58
CA ILE A 165 -13.68 14.79 -3.23
C ILE A 165 -13.21 16.11 -2.62
N HIS A 166 -11.91 16.37 -2.62
CA HIS A 166 -11.35 17.60 -2.07
C HIS A 166 -11.93 18.86 -2.73
N ARG A 167 -12.03 18.86 -4.06
CA ARG A 167 -12.64 19.99 -4.80
C ARG A 167 -14.11 20.16 -4.45
N HIS A 168 -14.88 19.08 -4.43
CA HIS A 168 -16.32 19.12 -4.18
C HIS A 168 -16.64 19.59 -2.77
N THR A 169 -15.94 19.08 -1.75
CA THR A 169 -16.08 19.54 -0.36
C THR A 169 -15.80 21.02 -0.22
N ARG A 170 -14.75 21.53 -0.90
CA ARG A 170 -14.45 22.97 -0.90
C ARG A 170 -15.57 23.79 -1.53
N MET A 171 -16.19 23.32 -2.62
CA MET A 171 -17.31 24.04 -3.24
C MET A 171 -18.53 24.08 -2.31
N LEU A 172 -18.88 22.96 -1.67
CA LEU A 172 -20.01 22.89 -0.74
C LEU A 172 -19.84 23.86 0.44
N ALA A 173 -18.62 23.97 0.99
CA ALA A 173 -18.33 24.91 2.07
C ALA A 173 -18.54 26.38 1.64
N LEU A 174 -18.16 26.74 0.40
CA LEU A 174 -18.35 28.08 -0.13
C LEU A 174 -19.83 28.40 -0.42
N GLU A 175 -20.59 27.42 -0.91
CA GLU A 175 -22.03 27.59 -1.16
C GLU A 175 -22.80 27.89 0.14
N ASP A 176 -22.46 27.20 1.22
CA ASP A 176 -23.06 27.42 2.54
C ASP A 176 -22.74 28.83 3.08
N ASP A 177 -21.50 29.29 2.91
CA ASP A 177 -21.10 30.65 3.26
C ASP A 177 -21.88 31.72 2.48
N VAL A 178 -22.09 31.51 1.18
CA VAL A 178 -22.89 32.43 0.34
C VAL A 178 -24.35 32.42 0.77
N ALA A 179 -24.93 31.24 1.01
CA ALA A 179 -26.31 31.13 1.49
C ALA A 179 -26.52 31.87 2.82
N ARG A 180 -25.58 31.72 3.76
CA ARG A 180 -25.59 32.44 5.04
C ARG A 180 -25.58 33.96 4.85
N VAL A 181 -24.69 34.49 4.00
CA VAL A 181 -24.60 35.93 3.74
C VAL A 181 -25.89 36.48 3.11
N VAL A 182 -26.51 35.73 2.20
CA VAL A 182 -27.77 36.14 1.58
C VAL A 182 -28.91 36.23 2.60
N GLU A 183 -29.00 35.29 3.54
CA GLU A 183 -30.01 35.32 4.60
C GLU A 183 -29.77 36.46 5.61
N GLU A 184 -28.52 36.77 5.96
CA GLU A 184 -28.19 37.94 6.80
C GLU A 184 -28.60 39.26 6.15
N LEU A 185 -28.43 39.39 4.83
CA LEU A 185 -28.85 40.58 4.08
C LEU A 185 -30.38 40.69 3.99
N ARG A 186 -31.11 39.56 3.94
CA ARG A 186 -32.58 39.56 3.94
C ARG A 186 -33.19 39.84 5.31
N GLY A 187 -32.55 39.40 6.40
CA GLY A 187 -33.03 39.64 7.77
C GLY A 187 -32.78 41.05 8.31
N ASN A 188 -32.01 41.87 7.60
CA ASN A 188 -31.68 43.27 7.97
C ASN A 188 -32.55 44.32 7.24
N HIS A 189 -33.65 43.89 6.62
CA HIS A 189 -34.67 44.74 5.99
C HIS A 189 -36.04 44.50 6.62
#